data_AF-A0A2V6I698-F1
#
_entry.id   AF-A0A2V6I698-F1
#
_cell.length_a   1.000
_cell.length_b   1.000
_cell.length_c   1.000
_cell.angle_alpha   90.00
_cell.angle_beta   90.00
_cell.angle_gamma   90.00
#
_symmetry.space_group_name_H-M   'P 1'
#
loop_
_entity.id
_entity.type
_entity.pdbx_description
1 polymer ?
#
loop_
_entity_poly.entity_id
_entity_poly.type
_entity_poly.pdbx_seq_one_letter_code
_entity_poly.pdbx_strand_id
1 'polypeptide(L)'
;MHLRLIIYFVSAALTVPAGFAQNENQATLDQLVSKNIEAKGGADALKALQTLRLSGKMLVRQDQIELVCLQTKKRPDEVRDEASLQGMTQIEAYDGKEGWRVSPFFGRKDPERMSADDVKALIEDSEIDGPLVDWQKKGSTVEYLGTEDVDGTPAHKLKVVRKNGDVSFVYLDPDHFLEIRVVTGRMRHGAYEEVETDLGDYEKAGGVFVPTSIESGRKGAPDKQRIIIDKVEANVPVDDAIFHFPGQISLPQPQR
;
A
#
# COMPACT_ATOMS: atom_id res chain seq x y z
N MET A 1 41.01 44.81 -55.52
CA MET A 1 39.59 45.15 -55.27
C MET A 1 38.83 43.85 -55.00
N HIS A 2 38.67 43.46 -53.73
CA HIS A 2 37.80 42.32 -53.36
C HIS A 2 36.95 42.73 -52.17
N LEU A 3 35.66 42.86 -52.44
CA LEU A 3 34.61 43.24 -51.50
C LEU A 3 34.15 41.97 -50.77
N ARG A 4 34.22 41.93 -49.44
CA ARG A 4 33.65 40.85 -48.62
C ARG A 4 32.45 41.40 -47.85
N LEU A 5 31.25 40.95 -48.23
CA LEU A 5 30.01 41.14 -47.46
C LEU A 5 30.05 40.23 -46.22
N ILE A 6 29.81 40.78 -45.04
CA ILE A 6 29.56 40.04 -43.81
C ILE A 6 28.04 40.04 -43.59
N ILE A 7 27.42 38.86 -43.67
CA ILE A 7 26.01 38.65 -43.34
C ILE A 7 25.95 38.21 -41.87
N TYR A 8 25.30 39.01 -41.02
CA TYR A 8 24.97 38.60 -39.65
C TYR A 8 23.69 37.77 -39.66
N PHE A 9 23.81 36.49 -39.34
CA PHE A 9 22.66 35.65 -38.98
C PHE A 9 22.36 35.87 -37.49
N VAL A 10 21.22 36.48 -37.17
CA VAL A 10 20.69 36.53 -35.80
C VAL A 10 19.85 35.28 -35.59
N SER A 11 20.37 34.30 -34.84
CA SER A 11 19.56 33.20 -34.31
C SER A 11 18.85 33.68 -33.04
N ALA A 12 17.54 33.89 -33.13
CA ALA A 12 16.69 34.02 -31.95
C ALA A 12 16.45 32.62 -31.36
N ALA A 13 17.09 32.32 -30.23
CA ALA A 13 16.80 31.12 -29.45
C ALA A 13 15.47 31.30 -28.72
N LEU A 14 14.43 30.59 -29.19
CA LEU A 14 13.16 30.43 -28.46
C LEU A 14 13.42 29.52 -27.25
N THR A 15 13.54 30.12 -26.08
CA THR A 15 13.47 29.41 -24.80
C THR A 15 12.00 29.15 -24.46
N VAL A 16 11.56 27.90 -24.61
CA VAL A 16 10.23 27.48 -24.13
C VAL A 16 10.32 27.36 -22.60
N PRO A 17 9.49 28.09 -21.82
CA PRO A 17 9.54 28.01 -20.37
C PRO A 17 8.90 26.70 -19.89
N ALA A 18 9.71 25.75 -19.43
CA ALA A 18 9.30 24.47 -18.84
C ALA A 18 8.59 24.60 -17.46
N GLY A 19 8.34 25.83 -16.98
CA GLY A 19 7.85 26.09 -15.61
C GLY A 19 6.34 26.02 -15.42
N PHE A 20 5.52 25.99 -16.47
CA PHE A 20 4.06 26.01 -16.34
C PHE A 20 3.46 24.61 -16.09
N ALA A 21 3.98 23.57 -16.74
CA ALA A 21 3.46 22.21 -16.62
C ALA A 21 3.70 21.58 -15.22
N GLN A 22 4.78 21.94 -14.53
CA GLN A 22 5.08 21.40 -13.19
C GLN A 22 4.12 21.96 -12.11
N ASN A 23 3.71 23.22 -12.21
CA ASN A 23 2.80 23.82 -11.23
C ASN A 23 1.37 23.31 -11.35
N GLU A 24 0.89 23.03 -12.57
CA GLU A 24 -0.45 22.46 -12.79
C GLU A 24 -0.53 21.01 -12.26
N ASN A 25 0.51 20.20 -12.47
CA ASN A 25 0.57 18.84 -11.96
C ASN A 25 0.63 18.79 -10.43
N GLN A 26 1.34 19.73 -9.78
CA GLN A 26 1.37 19.80 -8.32
C GLN A 26 0.00 20.19 -7.73
N ALA A 27 -0.67 21.21 -8.29
CA ALA A 27 -1.99 21.60 -7.84
C ALA A 27 -3.02 20.48 -8.04
N THR A 28 -2.92 19.74 -9.16
CA THR A 28 -3.78 18.58 -9.45
C THR A 28 -3.49 17.44 -8.47
N LEU A 29 -2.22 17.16 -8.18
CA LEU A 29 -1.83 16.16 -7.18
C LEU A 29 -2.42 16.46 -5.80
N ASP A 30 -2.28 17.69 -5.32
CA ASP A 30 -2.78 18.09 -4.00
C ASP A 30 -4.31 17.91 -3.93
N GLN A 31 -5.03 18.25 -5.02
CA GLN A 31 -6.47 18.02 -5.13
C GLN A 31 -6.82 16.53 -5.11
N LEU A 32 -6.10 15.69 -5.86
CA LEU A 32 -6.35 14.25 -5.90
C LEU A 32 -6.11 13.59 -4.54
N VAL A 33 -5.03 13.95 -3.85
CA VAL A 33 -4.74 13.45 -2.51
C VAL A 33 -5.83 13.91 -1.53
N SER A 34 -6.24 15.18 -1.56
CA SER A 34 -7.32 15.67 -0.70
C SER A 34 -8.64 14.93 -0.93
N LYS A 35 -9.02 14.71 -2.20
CA LYS A 35 -10.22 13.96 -2.56
C LYS A 35 -10.16 12.50 -2.12
N ASN A 36 -9.02 11.85 -2.26
CA ASN A 36 -8.83 10.48 -1.76
C ASN A 36 -9.00 10.41 -0.23
N ILE A 37 -8.40 11.36 0.51
CA ILE A 37 -8.54 11.45 1.97
C ILE A 37 -10.01 11.63 2.37
N GLU A 38 -10.73 12.53 1.69
CA GLU A 38 -12.16 12.75 1.92
C GLU A 38 -12.99 11.50 1.58
N ALA A 39 -12.73 10.87 0.44
CA ALA A 39 -13.40 9.65 -0.02
C ALA A 39 -13.22 8.49 0.95
N LYS A 40 -12.02 8.35 1.55
CA LYS A 40 -11.74 7.36 2.60
C LYS A 40 -12.51 7.61 3.89
N GLY A 41 -13.10 8.78 4.11
CA GLY A 41 -13.84 9.13 5.33
C GLY A 41 -13.34 10.40 6.02
N GLY A 42 -12.33 11.06 5.48
CA GLY A 42 -11.76 12.30 6.00
C GLY A 42 -10.63 12.08 7.02
N ALA A 43 -9.79 13.11 7.16
CA ALA A 43 -8.57 13.05 7.99
C ALA A 43 -8.85 12.72 9.46
N ASP A 44 -9.95 13.24 10.02
CA ASP A 44 -10.30 13.00 11.42
C ASP A 44 -10.70 11.54 11.68
N ALA A 45 -11.50 10.94 10.78
CA ALA A 45 -11.90 9.53 10.90
C ALA A 45 -10.70 8.60 10.74
N LEU A 46 -9.85 8.86 9.74
CA LEU A 46 -8.60 8.14 9.52
C LEU A 46 -7.69 8.19 10.77
N LYS A 47 -7.50 9.38 11.35
CA LYS A 47 -6.70 9.56 12.57
C LYS A 47 -7.33 8.88 13.79
N ALA A 48 -8.66 8.87 13.89
CA ALA A 48 -9.38 8.24 14.99
C ALA A 48 -9.37 6.70 14.93
N LEU A 49 -9.14 6.11 13.76
CA LEU A 49 -9.03 4.67 13.59
C LEU A 49 -7.69 4.16 14.13
N GLN A 50 -7.72 3.49 15.28
CA GLN A 50 -6.53 2.98 15.99
C GLN A 50 -6.28 1.50 15.75
N THR A 51 -7.33 0.73 15.53
CA THR A 51 -7.23 -0.71 15.26
C THR A 51 -8.26 -1.12 14.21
N LEU A 52 -7.91 -2.12 13.42
CA LEU A 52 -8.80 -2.72 12.44
C LEU A 52 -8.67 -4.24 12.51
N ARG A 53 -9.80 -4.95 12.56
CA ARG A 53 -9.84 -6.41 12.49
C ARG A 53 -10.72 -6.82 11.31
N LEU A 54 -10.13 -7.55 10.37
CA LEU A 54 -10.74 -7.99 9.12
C LEU A 54 -10.78 -9.52 9.12
N SER A 55 -11.96 -10.12 9.07
CA SER A 55 -12.10 -11.57 8.99
C SER A 55 -12.87 -11.97 7.74
N GLY A 56 -12.44 -13.04 7.10
CA GLY A 56 -13.11 -13.58 5.94
C GLY A 56 -12.40 -14.80 5.38
N LYS A 57 -12.30 -14.85 4.05
CA LYS A 57 -11.70 -15.98 3.32
C LYS A 57 -10.65 -15.51 2.32
N MET A 58 -9.62 -16.33 2.18
CA MET A 58 -8.57 -16.20 1.17
C MET A 58 -8.68 -17.37 0.20
N LEU A 59 -8.76 -17.07 -1.09
CA LEU A 59 -8.87 -18.00 -2.19
C LEU A 59 -7.55 -18.01 -2.94
N VAL A 60 -6.97 -19.20 -3.12
CA VAL A 60 -5.68 -19.40 -3.78
C VAL A 60 -5.76 -20.56 -4.78
N ARG A 61 -4.75 -20.66 -5.66
CA ARG A 61 -4.69 -21.64 -6.76
C ARG A 61 -5.96 -21.60 -7.62
N GLN A 62 -6.28 -20.42 -8.16
CA GLN A 62 -7.48 -20.22 -8.98
C GLN A 62 -8.74 -20.65 -8.23
N ASP A 63 -8.88 -20.17 -6.98
CA ASP A 63 -10.00 -20.45 -6.08
C ASP A 63 -10.22 -21.92 -5.69
N GLN A 64 -9.29 -22.82 -5.99
CA GLN A 64 -9.40 -24.24 -5.63
C GLN A 64 -9.19 -24.52 -4.14
N ILE A 65 -8.52 -23.61 -3.43
CA ILE A 65 -8.27 -23.72 -2.00
C ILE A 65 -8.81 -22.46 -1.32
N GLU A 66 -9.65 -22.66 -0.32
CA GLU A 66 -10.18 -21.62 0.56
C GLU A 66 -9.54 -21.75 1.94
N LEU A 67 -8.96 -20.64 2.43
CA LEU A 67 -8.42 -20.50 3.77
C LEU A 67 -9.26 -19.48 4.55
N VAL A 68 -9.44 -19.71 5.84
CA VAL A 68 -9.99 -18.67 6.73
C VAL A 68 -8.89 -17.64 6.96
N CYS A 69 -9.18 -16.36 6.69
CA CYS A 69 -8.22 -15.28 6.90
C CYS A 69 -8.64 -14.35 8.04
N LEU A 70 -7.64 -13.86 8.77
CA LEU A 70 -7.80 -12.81 9.78
C LEU A 70 -6.62 -11.84 9.67
N GLN A 71 -6.91 -10.57 9.41
CA GLN A 71 -5.93 -9.49 9.48
C GLN A 71 -6.27 -8.58 10.67
N THR A 72 -5.28 -8.27 11.48
CA THR A 72 -5.39 -7.32 12.58
C THR A 72 -4.34 -6.24 12.40
N LYS A 73 -4.77 -4.97 12.32
CA LYS A 73 -3.89 -3.80 12.27
C LYS A 73 -4.03 -3.00 13.55
N LYS A 74 -2.93 -2.44 14.04
CA LYS A 74 -2.92 -1.53 15.18
C LYS A 74 -1.91 -0.42 14.96
N ARG A 75 -2.30 0.81 15.30
CA ARG A 75 -1.39 1.96 15.24
C ARG A 75 -0.30 1.87 16.31
N PRO A 76 0.92 2.35 16.03
CA PRO A 76 1.28 3.12 14.83
C PRO A 76 1.45 2.27 13.57
N ASP A 77 2.16 1.15 13.65
CA ASP A 77 2.64 0.41 12.48
C ASP A 77 2.64 -1.12 12.72
N GLU A 78 1.65 -1.66 13.44
CA GLU A 78 1.56 -3.09 13.76
C GLU A 78 0.54 -3.81 12.88
N VAL A 79 0.89 -5.00 12.39
CA VAL A 79 -0.02 -5.86 11.62
C VAL A 79 0.23 -7.33 11.93
N ARG A 80 -0.83 -8.12 11.86
CA ARG A 80 -0.80 -9.57 11.94
C ARG A 80 -1.80 -10.14 10.95
N ASP A 81 -1.30 -10.98 10.05
CA ASP A 81 -2.07 -11.72 9.07
C ASP A 81 -2.03 -13.21 9.38
N GLU A 82 -3.20 -13.83 9.35
CA GLU A 82 -3.38 -15.25 9.59
C GLU A 82 -4.18 -15.88 8.46
N ALA A 83 -3.72 -17.02 7.97
CA ALA A 83 -4.43 -17.84 6.98
C ALA A 83 -4.48 -19.29 7.46
N SER A 84 -5.68 -19.83 7.67
CA SER A 84 -5.90 -21.12 8.30
C SER A 84 -6.58 -22.13 7.37
N LEU A 85 -6.04 -23.36 7.33
CA LEU A 85 -6.60 -24.49 6.61
C LEU A 85 -6.38 -25.77 7.40
N GLN A 86 -7.45 -26.54 7.66
CA GLN A 86 -7.40 -27.84 8.35
C GLN A 86 -6.64 -27.84 9.69
N GLY A 87 -6.81 -26.77 10.48
CA GLY A 87 -6.17 -26.62 11.79
C GLY A 87 -4.69 -26.20 11.74
N MET A 88 -4.13 -25.95 10.55
CA MET A 88 -2.84 -25.29 10.38
C MET A 88 -3.04 -23.81 10.08
N THR A 89 -2.29 -22.94 10.76
CA THR A 89 -2.36 -21.49 10.58
C THR A 89 -1.01 -20.94 10.16
N GLN A 90 -0.95 -20.40 8.95
CA GLN A 90 0.15 -19.53 8.53
C GLN A 90 -0.04 -18.17 9.19
N ILE A 91 1.06 -17.61 9.70
CA ILE A 91 1.08 -16.33 10.38
C ILE A 91 2.19 -15.49 9.78
N GLU A 92 1.92 -14.21 9.52
CA GLU A 92 2.91 -13.18 9.29
C GLU A 92 2.55 -11.98 10.18
N ALA A 93 3.53 -11.39 10.86
CA ALA A 93 3.26 -10.29 11.78
C ALA A 93 4.45 -9.33 11.85
N TYR A 94 4.16 -8.07 12.13
CA TYR A 94 5.11 -6.97 12.27
C TYR A 94 4.68 -6.09 13.44
N ASP A 95 5.63 -5.73 14.30
CA ASP A 95 5.39 -4.98 15.55
C ASP A 95 5.84 -3.50 15.47
N GLY A 96 6.02 -2.96 14.27
CA GLY A 96 6.62 -1.64 14.05
C GLY A 96 8.16 -1.63 14.11
N LYS A 97 8.80 -2.77 14.39
CA LYS A 97 10.28 -2.89 14.41
C LYS A 97 10.76 -4.11 13.64
N GLU A 98 10.18 -5.27 13.89
CA GLU A 98 10.61 -6.54 13.30
C GLU A 98 9.44 -7.41 12.88
N GLY A 99 9.65 -8.16 11.80
CA GLY A 99 8.67 -9.10 11.26
C GLY A 99 8.97 -10.52 11.68
N TRP A 100 7.94 -11.33 11.83
CA TRP A 100 8.06 -12.77 12.02
C TRP A 100 6.95 -13.54 11.33
N ARG A 101 7.19 -14.82 11.11
CA ARG A 101 6.23 -15.70 10.45
C ARG A 101 6.24 -17.12 10.98
N VAL A 102 5.15 -17.84 10.71
CA VAL A 102 5.00 -19.30 10.85
C VAL A 102 4.42 -19.81 9.54
N SER A 103 5.05 -20.82 8.93
CA SER A 103 4.70 -21.28 7.57
C SER A 103 4.49 -22.80 7.54
N PRO A 104 3.40 -23.29 8.15
CA PRO A 104 3.18 -24.73 8.35
C PRO A 104 2.94 -25.47 7.03
N PHE A 105 2.35 -24.81 6.02
CA PHE A 105 2.15 -25.36 4.68
C PHE A 105 3.45 -25.63 3.93
N PHE A 106 4.57 -25.04 4.37
CA PHE A 106 5.92 -25.23 3.84
C PHE A 106 6.82 -25.98 4.84
N GLY A 107 6.23 -26.64 5.85
CA GLY A 107 6.94 -27.47 6.83
C GLY A 107 7.64 -26.70 7.97
N ARG A 108 7.59 -25.37 7.96
CA ARG A 108 8.21 -24.49 8.98
C ARG A 108 7.16 -24.12 10.02
N LYS A 109 7.03 -24.96 11.05
CA LYS A 109 6.00 -24.81 12.08
C LYS A 109 6.40 -23.91 13.24
N ASP A 110 7.70 -23.70 13.44
CA ASP A 110 8.21 -22.82 14.48
C ASP A 110 8.26 -21.36 14.00
N PRO A 111 8.01 -20.37 14.88
CA PRO A 111 8.15 -18.96 14.54
C PRO A 111 9.57 -18.61 14.12
N GLU A 112 9.68 -17.80 13.08
CA GLU A 112 10.97 -17.28 12.62
C GLU A 112 10.91 -15.80 12.27
N ARG A 113 12.04 -15.13 12.46
CA ARG A 113 12.20 -13.72 12.09
C ARG A 113 12.31 -13.57 10.59
N MET A 114 11.67 -12.53 10.06
CA MET A 114 11.70 -12.19 8.64
C MET A 114 12.92 -11.33 8.31
N SER A 115 13.39 -11.43 7.06
CA SER A 115 14.45 -10.56 6.57
C SER A 115 13.94 -9.13 6.35
N ALA A 116 14.86 -8.17 6.23
CA ALA A 116 14.50 -6.78 5.93
C ALA A 116 13.80 -6.63 4.57
N ASP A 117 14.05 -7.52 3.61
CA ASP A 117 13.34 -7.52 2.33
C ASP A 117 11.95 -8.13 2.44
N ASP A 118 11.80 -9.21 3.21
CA ASP A 118 10.51 -9.92 3.36
C ASP A 118 9.49 -9.11 4.18
N VAL A 119 9.94 -8.32 5.17
CA VAL A 119 9.02 -7.56 6.03
C VAL A 119 8.40 -6.34 5.34
N LYS A 120 8.92 -5.91 4.18
CA LYS A 120 8.46 -4.68 3.50
C LYS A 120 6.96 -4.72 3.15
N ALA A 121 6.43 -5.88 2.77
CA ALA A 121 5.01 -6.03 2.49
C ALA A 121 4.17 -5.79 3.75
N LEU A 122 4.57 -6.37 4.90
CA LEU A 122 3.88 -6.16 6.17
C LEU A 122 3.97 -4.71 6.68
N ILE A 123 5.07 -4.02 6.42
CA ILE A 123 5.18 -2.59 6.75
C ILE A 123 4.12 -1.80 5.96
N GLU A 124 3.95 -2.09 4.67
CA GLU A 124 2.94 -1.43 3.85
C GLU A 124 1.51 -1.83 4.28
N ASP A 125 1.31 -3.10 4.63
CA ASP A 125 0.02 -3.58 5.12
C ASP A 125 -0.33 -3.02 6.51
N SER A 126 0.63 -2.64 7.35
CA SER A 126 0.33 -1.99 8.63
C SER A 126 -0.16 -0.55 8.48
N GLU A 127 0.06 0.09 7.32
CA GLU A 127 -0.38 1.46 7.04
C GLU A 127 -1.92 1.52 6.84
N ILE A 128 -2.66 1.76 7.91
CA ILE A 128 -4.13 1.93 7.87
C ILE A 128 -4.55 3.03 6.88
N ASP A 129 -3.77 4.11 6.80
CA ASP A 129 -4.09 5.27 5.96
C ASP A 129 -3.72 5.09 4.48
N GLY A 130 -2.96 4.04 4.16
CA GLY A 130 -2.39 3.83 2.84
C GLY A 130 -1.29 4.85 2.47
N PRO A 131 -0.78 4.79 1.24
CA PRO A 131 0.47 5.45 0.85
C PRO A 131 0.37 6.97 0.61
N LEU A 132 -0.85 7.51 0.49
CA LEU A 132 -1.08 8.92 0.12
C LEU A 132 -1.26 9.84 1.33
N VAL A 133 -1.86 9.36 2.42
CA VAL A 133 -2.06 10.17 3.63
C VAL A 133 -0.71 10.46 4.27
N ASP A 134 -0.45 11.75 4.55
CA ASP A 134 0.76 12.21 5.20
C ASP A 134 2.07 11.74 4.52
N TRP A 135 2.03 11.54 3.19
CA TRP A 135 3.14 10.98 2.40
C TRP A 135 4.48 11.70 2.63
N GLN A 136 4.46 13.03 2.82
CA GLN A 136 5.65 13.83 3.14
C GLN A 136 6.24 13.48 4.51
N LYS A 137 5.40 13.30 5.53
CA LYS A 137 5.83 12.92 6.88
C LYS A 137 6.37 11.50 6.91
N LYS A 138 5.82 10.61 6.07
CA LYS A 138 6.34 9.26 5.83
C LYS A 138 7.68 9.25 5.09
N GLY A 139 8.12 10.38 4.54
CA GLY A 139 9.37 10.53 3.80
C GLY A 139 9.28 10.03 2.35
N SER A 140 8.07 9.94 1.81
CA SER A 140 7.81 9.57 0.43
C SER A 140 7.83 10.79 -0.49
N THR A 141 7.84 10.57 -1.81
CA THR A 141 7.45 11.57 -2.81
C THR A 141 6.28 11.06 -3.62
N VAL A 142 5.41 11.97 -4.09
CA VAL A 142 4.27 11.63 -4.93
C VAL A 142 4.26 12.50 -6.18
N GLU A 143 3.98 11.89 -7.33
CA GLU A 143 3.89 12.55 -8.63
C GLU A 143 2.61 12.09 -9.34
N TYR A 144 1.83 13.03 -9.89
CA TYR A 144 0.70 12.71 -10.74
C TYR A 144 1.16 12.47 -12.18
N LEU A 145 0.78 11.32 -12.75
CA LEU A 145 1.21 10.87 -14.08
C LEU A 145 0.12 10.96 -15.15
N GLY A 146 -1.03 11.53 -14.84
CA GLY A 146 -2.20 11.54 -15.72
C GLY A 146 -3.14 10.37 -15.45
N THR A 147 -4.02 10.10 -16.42
CA THR A 147 -4.99 8.99 -16.35
C THR A 147 -4.50 7.79 -17.15
N GLU A 148 -4.78 6.58 -16.65
CA GLU A 148 -4.47 5.31 -17.31
C GLU A 148 -5.69 4.38 -17.22
N ASP A 149 -5.95 3.60 -18.26
CA ASP A 149 -7.04 2.63 -18.26
C ASP A 149 -6.71 1.48 -17.31
N VAL A 150 -7.61 1.22 -16.36
CA VAL A 150 -7.61 0.07 -15.46
C VAL A 150 -8.93 -0.65 -15.67
N ASP A 151 -8.89 -1.74 -16.44
CA ASP A 151 -10.05 -2.59 -16.75
C ASP A 151 -11.28 -1.80 -17.26
N GLY A 152 -11.03 -0.81 -18.14
CA GLY A 152 -12.07 0.06 -18.69
C GLY A 152 -12.38 1.31 -17.87
N THR A 153 -11.69 1.52 -16.75
CA THR A 153 -11.83 2.71 -15.89
C THR A 153 -10.66 3.67 -16.12
N PRO A 154 -10.88 4.95 -16.51
CA PRO A 154 -9.81 5.92 -16.73
C PRO A 154 -9.28 6.49 -15.40
N ALA A 155 -8.51 5.68 -14.67
CA ALA A 155 -8.07 5.95 -13.31
C ALA A 155 -6.94 6.99 -13.25
N HIS A 156 -6.95 7.85 -12.21
CA HIS A 156 -5.85 8.76 -11.94
C HIS A 156 -4.63 7.98 -11.42
N LYS A 157 -3.49 8.10 -12.10
CA LYS A 157 -2.26 7.39 -11.74
C LYS A 157 -1.32 8.29 -10.96
N LEU A 158 -1.02 7.90 -9.73
CA LEU A 158 -0.05 8.55 -8.86
C LEU A 158 1.16 7.64 -8.66
N LYS A 159 2.35 8.15 -8.90
CA LYS A 159 3.60 7.47 -8.56
C LYS A 159 4.03 7.89 -7.17
N VAL A 160 4.23 6.92 -6.28
CA VAL A 160 4.74 7.09 -4.93
C VAL A 160 6.14 6.47 -4.86
N VAL A 161 7.16 7.27 -4.58
CA VAL A 161 8.49 6.75 -4.22
C VAL A 161 8.57 6.75 -2.70
N ARG A 162 8.65 5.56 -2.10
CA ARG A 162 8.68 5.42 -0.65
C ARG A 162 10.06 5.73 -0.08
N LYS A 163 10.11 6.01 1.23
CA LYS A 163 11.37 6.25 1.98
C LYS A 163 12.39 5.13 1.83
N ASN A 164 11.93 3.88 1.67
CA ASN A 164 12.78 2.70 1.51
C ASN A 164 13.28 2.51 0.06
N GLY A 165 12.87 3.36 -0.88
CA GLY A 165 13.23 3.30 -2.30
C GLY A 165 12.27 2.49 -3.18
N ASP A 166 11.29 1.78 -2.59
CA ASP A 166 10.28 1.07 -3.36
C ASP A 166 9.36 2.07 -4.10
N VAL A 167 8.86 1.66 -5.26
CA VAL A 167 7.99 2.49 -6.08
C VAL A 167 6.60 1.86 -6.14
N SER A 168 5.58 2.65 -5.84
CA SER A 168 4.19 2.27 -6.08
C SER A 168 3.52 3.16 -7.11
N PHE A 169 2.68 2.56 -7.93
CA PHE A 169 1.68 3.28 -8.72
C PHE A 169 0.32 3.04 -8.08
N VAL A 170 -0.29 4.11 -7.57
CA VAL A 170 -1.62 4.12 -6.98
C VAL A 170 -2.60 4.62 -8.03
N TYR A 171 -3.64 3.85 -8.30
CA TYR A 171 -4.67 4.16 -9.27
C TYR A 171 -5.95 4.51 -8.53
N LEU A 172 -6.45 5.73 -8.70
CA LEU A 172 -7.68 6.20 -8.07
C LEU A 172 -8.83 6.19 -9.08
N ASP A 173 -9.98 5.70 -8.64
CA ASP A 173 -11.24 5.84 -9.37
C ASP A 173 -11.50 7.34 -9.71
N PRO A 174 -11.88 7.68 -10.95
CA PRO A 174 -12.06 9.07 -11.37
C PRO A 174 -13.25 9.77 -10.70
N ASP A 175 -14.24 9.02 -10.22
CA ASP A 175 -15.48 9.55 -9.67
C ASP A 175 -15.48 9.52 -8.13
N HIS A 176 -14.97 8.43 -7.56
CA HIS A 176 -14.99 8.14 -6.13
C HIS A 176 -13.66 8.42 -5.44
N PHE A 177 -12.56 8.54 -6.18
CA PHE A 177 -11.21 8.83 -5.67
C PHE A 177 -10.66 7.81 -4.64
N LEU A 178 -11.29 6.64 -4.52
CA LEU A 178 -10.75 5.49 -3.78
C LEU A 178 -9.73 4.75 -4.65
N GLU A 179 -8.75 4.09 -4.03
CA GLU A 179 -7.84 3.22 -4.77
C GLU A 179 -8.61 2.07 -5.41
N ILE A 180 -8.31 1.77 -6.67
CA ILE A 180 -8.85 0.58 -7.34
C ILE A 180 -7.75 -0.41 -7.70
N ARG A 181 -6.50 0.08 -7.81
CA ARG A 181 -5.31 -0.72 -8.03
C ARG A 181 -4.10 -0.06 -7.39
N VAL A 182 -3.20 -0.88 -6.85
CA VAL A 182 -1.84 -0.48 -6.46
C VAL A 182 -0.86 -1.45 -7.11
N VAL A 183 0.14 -0.92 -7.81
CA VAL A 183 1.24 -1.72 -8.35
C VAL A 183 2.52 -1.33 -7.62
N THR A 184 3.09 -2.23 -6.83
CA THR A 184 4.33 -2.00 -6.08
C THR A 184 5.49 -2.76 -6.70
N GLY A 185 6.49 -2.02 -7.18
CA GLY A 185 7.78 -2.53 -7.64
C GLY A 185 8.81 -2.47 -6.52
N ARG A 186 9.43 -3.62 -6.21
CA ARG A 186 10.47 -3.72 -5.18
C ARG A 186 11.53 -4.76 -5.54
N MET A 187 12.71 -4.61 -4.94
CA MET A 187 13.73 -5.67 -4.96
C MET A 187 13.47 -6.65 -3.84
N ARG A 188 13.40 -7.94 -4.17
CA ARG A 188 13.27 -9.03 -3.21
C ARG A 188 14.25 -10.16 -3.56
N HIS A 189 15.11 -10.51 -2.62
CA HIS A 189 16.16 -11.54 -2.81
C HIS A 189 17.01 -11.33 -4.08
N GLY A 190 17.31 -10.06 -4.42
CA GLY A 190 18.10 -9.71 -5.60
C GLY A 190 17.35 -9.73 -6.93
N ALA A 191 16.05 -10.02 -6.94
CA ALA A 191 15.19 -9.93 -8.11
C ALA A 191 14.23 -8.73 -7.99
N TYR A 192 14.03 -8.01 -9.08
CA TYR A 192 12.96 -7.01 -9.16
C TYR A 192 11.63 -7.73 -9.40
N GLU A 193 10.62 -7.41 -8.61
CA GLU A 193 9.25 -7.91 -8.79
C GLU A 193 8.24 -6.77 -8.73
N GLU A 194 7.19 -6.87 -9.54
CA GLU A 194 6.02 -6.01 -9.45
C GLU A 194 4.85 -6.84 -8.92
N VAL A 195 4.27 -6.39 -7.81
CA VAL A 195 3.04 -6.93 -7.26
C VAL A 195 1.90 -5.97 -7.63
N GLU A 196 0.84 -6.52 -8.20
CA GLU A 196 -0.39 -5.79 -8.50
C GLU A 196 -1.45 -6.23 -7.49
N THR A 197 -2.10 -5.25 -6.86
CA THR A 197 -3.17 -5.43 -5.89
C THR A 197 -4.39 -4.63 -6.35
N ASP A 198 -5.46 -5.32 -6.67
CA ASP A 198 -6.77 -4.78 -7.01
C ASP A 198 -7.63 -4.66 -5.74
N LEU A 199 -8.34 -3.54 -5.61
CA LEU A 199 -9.09 -3.18 -4.42
C LEU A 199 -10.53 -2.82 -4.80
N GLY A 200 -11.49 -3.41 -4.10
CA GLY A 200 -12.90 -3.21 -4.38
C GLY A 200 -13.81 -3.46 -3.18
N ASP A 201 -15.11 -3.35 -3.43
CA ASP A 201 -16.18 -3.60 -2.46
C ASP A 201 -15.94 -2.87 -1.13
N TYR A 202 -15.76 -1.56 -1.19
CA TYR A 202 -15.43 -0.76 -0.01
C TYR A 202 -16.60 -0.71 0.98
N GLU A 203 -16.33 -1.04 2.24
CA GLU A 203 -17.28 -0.94 3.35
C GLU A 203 -16.81 0.05 4.41
N LYS A 204 -17.77 0.67 5.10
CA LYS A 204 -17.48 1.71 6.10
C LYS A 204 -17.36 1.10 7.50
N ALA A 205 -16.20 1.28 8.13
CA ALA A 205 -15.96 0.89 9.52
C ALA A 205 -15.20 1.99 10.27
N GLY A 206 -15.66 2.34 11.48
CA GLY A 206 -15.04 3.42 12.26
C GLY A 206 -15.04 4.78 11.55
N GLY A 207 -15.96 5.00 10.60
CA GLY A 207 -16.00 6.21 9.78
C GLY A 207 -15.14 6.16 8.51
N VAL A 208 -14.33 5.11 8.33
CA VAL A 208 -13.39 4.95 7.21
C VAL A 208 -13.87 3.89 6.23
N PHE A 209 -13.72 4.13 4.93
CA PHE A 209 -13.95 3.13 3.89
C PHE A 209 -12.74 2.21 3.73
N VAL A 210 -12.98 0.91 3.89
CA VAL A 210 -11.98 -0.17 3.85
C VAL A 210 -12.34 -1.13 2.72
N PRO A 211 -11.39 -1.53 1.85
CA PRO A 211 -11.66 -2.51 0.80
C PRO A 211 -12.01 -3.87 1.42
N THR A 212 -13.07 -4.51 0.95
CA THR A 212 -13.46 -5.88 1.38
C THR A 212 -13.25 -6.94 0.31
N SER A 213 -12.89 -6.54 -0.91
CA SER A 213 -12.43 -7.41 -1.98
C SER A 213 -11.02 -6.99 -2.38
N ILE A 214 -10.07 -7.92 -2.27
CA ILE A 214 -8.66 -7.68 -2.55
C ILE A 214 -8.15 -8.82 -3.42
N GLU A 215 -7.60 -8.52 -4.59
CA GLU A 215 -6.93 -9.51 -5.43
C GLU A 215 -5.47 -9.10 -5.61
N SER A 216 -4.52 -9.99 -5.30
CA SER A 216 -3.11 -9.63 -5.27
C SER A 216 -2.21 -10.73 -5.82
N GLY A 217 -1.16 -10.34 -6.53
CA GLY A 217 -0.14 -11.28 -7.02
C GLY A 217 0.89 -10.59 -7.89
N ARG A 218 1.77 -11.37 -8.52
CA ARG A 218 2.70 -10.81 -9.51
C ARG A 218 1.90 -10.15 -10.63
N LYS A 219 2.32 -8.96 -11.05
CA LYS A 219 1.64 -8.21 -12.11
C LYS A 219 1.52 -9.05 -13.38
N GLY A 220 0.31 -9.13 -13.91
CA GLY A 220 -0.03 -9.93 -15.10
C GLY A 220 -0.05 -11.45 -14.88
N ALA A 221 0.14 -11.94 -13.65
CA ALA A 221 0.00 -13.36 -13.36
C ALA A 221 -1.48 -13.78 -13.35
N PRO A 222 -1.83 -14.95 -13.91
CA PRO A 222 -3.21 -15.45 -13.94
C PRO A 222 -3.65 -16.10 -12.61
N ASP A 223 -2.73 -16.28 -11.67
CA ASP A 223 -2.93 -16.99 -10.39
C ASP A 223 -2.76 -16.06 -9.19
N LYS A 224 -3.45 -14.91 -9.21
CA LYS A 224 -3.53 -14.02 -8.04
C LYS A 224 -4.29 -14.70 -6.89
N GLN A 225 -3.92 -14.36 -5.67
CA GLN A 225 -4.73 -14.68 -4.49
C GLN A 225 -5.87 -13.67 -4.38
N ARG A 226 -7.02 -14.10 -3.85
CA ARG A 226 -8.16 -13.22 -3.62
C ARG A 226 -8.62 -13.31 -2.17
N ILE A 227 -8.83 -12.18 -1.53
CA ILE A 227 -9.31 -12.06 -0.16
C ILE A 227 -10.69 -11.41 -0.22
N ILE A 228 -11.66 -12.06 0.41
CA ILE A 228 -13.02 -11.54 0.60
C ILE A 228 -13.22 -11.40 2.09
N ILE A 229 -13.42 -10.17 2.55
CA ILE A 229 -13.65 -9.82 3.94
C ILE A 229 -15.15 -9.87 4.23
N ASP A 230 -15.55 -10.74 5.15
CA ASP A 230 -16.96 -10.90 5.54
C ASP A 230 -17.33 -9.98 6.72
N LYS A 231 -16.33 -9.49 7.48
CA LYS A 231 -16.53 -8.61 8.63
C LYS A 231 -15.36 -7.66 8.84
N VAL A 232 -15.69 -6.39 9.06
CA VAL A 232 -14.76 -5.31 9.39
C VAL A 232 -15.10 -4.75 10.77
N GLU A 233 -14.15 -4.78 11.70
CA GLU A 233 -14.32 -4.23 13.05
C GLU A 233 -13.27 -3.14 13.32
N ALA A 234 -13.74 -1.94 13.64
CA ALA A 234 -12.89 -0.80 13.95
C ALA A 234 -12.78 -0.57 15.47
N ASN A 235 -11.61 -0.13 15.93
CA ASN A 235 -11.36 0.30 17.31
C ASN A 235 -11.70 -0.76 18.38
N VAL A 236 -11.57 -2.05 18.03
CA VAL A 236 -11.66 -3.16 18.99
C VAL A 236 -10.39 -3.26 19.83
N PRO A 237 -10.47 -3.63 21.12
CA PRO A 237 -9.29 -3.91 21.91
C PRO A 237 -8.44 -5.03 21.28
N VAL A 238 -7.14 -4.81 21.18
CA VAL A 238 -6.15 -5.77 20.65
C VAL A 238 -4.97 -5.84 21.62
N ASP A 239 -4.56 -7.06 21.95
CA ASP A 239 -3.38 -7.34 22.78
C ASP A 239 -2.10 -7.23 21.95
N ASP A 240 -1.13 -6.44 22.43
CA ASP A 240 0.15 -6.19 21.75
C ASP A 240 0.96 -7.49 21.56
N ALA A 241 0.77 -8.45 22.46
CA ALA A 241 1.50 -9.72 22.43
C ALA A 241 1.32 -10.50 21.11
N ILE A 242 0.25 -10.26 20.35
CA ILE A 242 0.00 -10.98 19.09
C ILE A 242 0.93 -10.52 17.95
N PHE A 243 1.49 -9.31 18.05
CA PHE A 243 2.37 -8.72 17.03
C PHE A 243 3.83 -9.06 17.28
N HIS A 244 4.22 -9.25 18.55
CA HIS A 244 5.60 -9.54 18.93
C HIS A 244 6.02 -10.97 18.59
N PHE A 245 7.32 -11.14 18.37
CA PHE A 245 7.91 -12.48 18.24
C PHE A 245 7.57 -13.34 19.47
N PRO A 246 7.06 -14.58 19.31
CA PRO A 246 6.63 -15.39 20.45
C PRO A 246 7.73 -15.58 21.50
N GLY A 247 7.38 -15.35 22.77
CA GLY A 247 8.31 -15.39 23.91
C GLY A 247 8.95 -14.03 24.25
N GLN A 248 8.72 -13.00 23.45
CA GLN A 248 9.17 -11.62 23.72
C GLN A 248 8.04 -10.82 24.37
N ILE A 249 7.75 -11.09 25.65
CA ILE A 249 6.81 -10.25 26.43
C ILE A 249 7.61 -9.10 27.06
N SER A 250 7.42 -7.90 26.53
CA SER A 250 7.88 -6.66 27.18
C SER A 250 6.96 -6.36 28.37
N LEU A 251 7.34 -6.77 29.58
CA LEU A 251 6.63 -6.28 30.77
C LEU A 251 6.78 -4.74 30.82
N PRO A 252 5.70 -3.97 31.01
CA PRO A 252 5.82 -2.52 31.14
C PRO A 252 6.78 -2.19 32.29
N GLN A 253 7.85 -1.45 31.99
CA GLN A 253 8.75 -0.97 33.03
C GLN A 253 7.95 -0.06 33.98
N PRO A 254 7.97 -0.32 35.30
CA PRO A 254 7.35 0.60 36.24
C PRO A 254 8.02 1.97 36.10
N GLN A 255 7.20 3.00 35.88
CA GLN A 255 7.66 4.38 35.91
C GLN A 255 8.37 4.62 37.26
N ARG A 256 9.64 5.01 37.22
CA ARG A 256 10.38 5.51 38.38
C ARG A 256 10.01 6.95 38.67
#